data_AF-A0A4Q5QN69-F1
#
_entry.id   AF-A0A4Q5QN69-F1
#
_cell.length_a   1.000
_cell.length_b   1.000
_cell.length_c   1.000
_cell.angle_alpha   90.00
_cell.angle_beta   90.00
_cell.angle_gamma   90.00
#
_symmetry.space_group_name_H-M   'P 1'
#
loop_
_entity.id
_entity.type
_entity.pdbx_description
1 polymer ?
#
loop_
_entity_poly.entity_id
_entity_poly.type
_entity_poly.pdbx_seq_one_letter_code
_entity_poly.pdbx_strand_id
1 'polypeptide(L)'
;MSGLLDDFRSEFNKPNNTLVQLILVNTIVFLLLLILKVILTLAEMSGVYNLIVDQLRLPAALGTFITKPWTMITYFFTHEDVFHILFNMLFLYW
;
A
#
# COMPACT_ATOMS: atom_id res chain seq x y z
N MET A 1 29.53 -2.31 5.47
CA MET A 1 28.37 -2.22 4.56
C MET A 1 27.14 -2.35 5.44
N SER A 2 26.46 -1.26 5.73
CA SER A 2 25.16 -1.31 6.42
C SER A 2 24.22 -2.18 5.58
N GLY A 3 23.50 -3.12 6.18
CA GLY A 3 22.50 -3.89 5.44
C GLY A 3 21.30 -3.01 5.09
N LEU A 4 20.54 -3.37 4.05
CA LEU A 4 19.26 -2.71 3.72
C LEU A 4 18.31 -2.62 4.92
N LEU A 5 18.40 -3.60 5.84
CA LEU A 5 17.64 -3.63 7.09
C LEU A 5 18.14 -2.61 8.13
N ASP A 6 19.43 -2.31 8.15
CA ASP A 6 20.03 -1.32 9.06
C ASP A 6 19.68 0.10 8.60
N ASP A 7 19.68 0.35 7.29
CA ASP A 7 19.25 1.62 6.71
C ASP A 7 17.75 1.84 6.95
N PHE A 8 16.93 0.81 6.78
CA PHE A 8 15.51 0.85 7.13
C PHE A 8 15.29 1.20 8.60
N ARG A 9 15.98 0.50 9.52
CA ARG A 9 15.90 0.78 10.95
C ARG A 9 16.38 2.17 11.31
N SER A 10 17.43 2.65 10.65
CA SER A 10 17.96 4.00 10.84
C SER A 10 16.94 5.06 10.46
N GLU A 11 16.35 4.97 9.27
CA GLU A 11 15.33 5.94 8.81
C GLU A 11 14.07 5.91 9.66
N PHE A 12 13.67 4.73 10.16
CA PHE A 12 12.50 4.59 11.03
C PHE A 12 12.73 5.12 12.45
N ASN A 13 13.96 5.05 12.96
CA ASN A 13 14.31 5.53 14.31
C ASN A 13 14.73 7.00 14.36
N LYS A 14 14.86 7.67 13.20
CA LYS A 14 15.16 9.11 13.16
C LYS A 14 13.95 9.92 13.67
N PRO A 15 14.12 10.73 14.73
CA PRO A 15 13.06 11.63 15.18
C PRO A 15 12.74 12.64 14.07
N ASN A 16 11.46 12.96 13.90
CA ASN A 16 10.92 13.90 12.90
C ASN A 16 10.94 13.42 11.43
N ASN A 17 11.00 12.10 11.18
CA ASN A 17 11.02 11.53 9.82
C ASN A 17 9.70 10.85 9.41
N THR A 18 8.57 11.32 9.94
CA THR A 18 7.24 10.70 9.73
C THR A 18 6.83 10.68 8.25
N LEU A 19 7.25 11.67 7.47
CA LEU A 19 6.97 11.74 6.03
C LEU A 19 7.67 10.60 5.27
N VAL A 20 8.97 10.38 5.53
CA VAL A 20 9.72 9.29 4.90
C VAL A 20 9.20 7.93 5.36
N GLN A 21 8.83 7.79 6.64
CA GLN A 21 8.16 6.58 7.15
C GLN A 21 6.86 6.30 6.38
N LEU A 22 6.04 7.32 6.13
CA LEU A 22 4.78 7.17 5.40
C LEU A 22 5.01 6.79 3.94
N ILE A 23 6.01 7.40 3.28
CA ILE A 23 6.40 7.02 1.91
C ILE A 23 6.82 5.55 1.85
N LEU A 24 7.62 5.14 2.81
CA LEU A 24 8.17 3.80 2.89
C LEU A 24 7.09 2.74 3.20
N VAL A 25 6.14 3.04 4.10
CA VAL A 25 4.98 2.18 4.35
C VAL A 25 4.14 2.01 3.09
N ASN A 26 3.80 3.10 2.39
CA ASN A 26 3.04 3.02 1.14
C ASN A 26 3.76 2.20 0.06
N THR A 27 5.07 2.39 -0.06
CA THR A 27 5.90 1.66 -1.02
C THR A 27 5.90 0.16 -0.72
N ILE A 28 6.05 -0.24 0.55
CA ILE A 28 5.98 -1.66 0.95
C ILE A 28 4.62 -2.25 0.66
N VAL A 29 3.54 -1.56 1.04
CA VAL A 29 2.17 -2.05 0.81
C VAL A 29 1.92 -2.27 -0.68
N PHE A 30 2.33 -1.33 -1.53
CA PHE A 30 2.24 -1.46 -2.98
C PHE A 30 3.02 -2.66 -3.53
N LEU A 31 4.28 -2.82 -3.10
CA LEU A 31 5.10 -3.96 -3.53
C LEU A 31 4.48 -5.30 -3.14
N LEU A 32 3.95 -5.42 -1.92
CA LEU A 32 3.26 -6.63 -1.48
C LEU A 32 2.03 -6.94 -2.34
N LEU A 33 1.20 -5.92 -2.62
CA LEU A 33 0.03 -6.09 -3.48
C LEU A 33 0.40 -6.42 -4.92
N LEU A 34 1.49 -5.85 -5.45
CA LEU A 34 1.99 -6.14 -6.79
C LEU A 34 2.51 -7.58 -6.89
N ILE A 35 3.30 -8.03 -5.92
CA ILE A 35 3.79 -9.42 -5.85
C ILE A 35 2.60 -10.38 -5.78
N LEU A 36 1.63 -10.09 -4.91
CA LEU A 36 0.42 -10.89 -4.78
C LEU A 36 -0.38 -10.93 -6.08
N LYS A 37 -0.53 -9.79 -6.77
CA LYS A 37 -1.18 -9.70 -8.08
C LYS A 37 -0.51 -10.60 -9.10
N VAL A 38 0.82 -10.54 -9.20
CA VAL A 38 1.59 -11.34 -10.16
C VAL A 38 1.42 -12.83 -9.85
N ILE A 39 1.59 -13.25 -8.59
CA ILE A 39 1.45 -14.65 -8.19
C ILE A 39 0.04 -15.17 -8.51
N LEU A 40 -1.00 -14.45 -8.12
CA LEU A 40 -2.39 -14.88 -8.34
C LEU A 40 -2.79 -14.83 -9.82
N THR A 41 -2.20 -13.93 -10.61
CA THR A 41 -2.43 -13.89 -12.06
C THR A 41 -1.79 -15.11 -12.74
N LEU A 42 -0.55 -15.47 -12.35
CA LEU A 42 0.14 -16.65 -12.86
C LEU A 42 -0.54 -17.96 -12.43
N ALA A 43 -1.20 -17.97 -11.26
CA ALA A 43 -1.99 -19.10 -10.77
C ALA A 43 -3.41 -19.16 -11.38
N GLU A 44 -3.76 -18.30 -12.33
CA GLU A 44 -5.12 -18.17 -12.89
C GLU A 44 -6.22 -17.87 -11.84
N MET A 45 -5.82 -17.33 -10.68
CA MET A 45 -6.68 -16.97 -9.54
C MET A 45 -6.92 -15.46 -9.45
N SER A 46 -7.01 -14.77 -10.59
CA SER A 46 -7.24 -13.31 -10.64
C SER A 46 -8.51 -12.87 -9.90
N GLY A 47 -9.54 -13.73 -9.85
CA GLY A 47 -10.75 -13.48 -9.06
C GLY A 47 -10.48 -13.35 -7.56
N VAL A 48 -9.53 -14.13 -7.03
CA VAL A 48 -9.15 -14.06 -5.60
C VAL A 48 -8.40 -12.77 -5.31
N TYR A 49 -7.56 -12.31 -6.24
CA TYR A 49 -6.90 -11.00 -6.11
C TYR A 49 -7.93 -9.87 -5.99
N ASN A 50 -8.95 -9.88 -6.85
CA ASN A 50 -10.02 -8.87 -6.80
C ASN A 50 -10.77 -8.89 -5.46
N LEU A 51 -11.07 -10.07 -4.93
CA LEU A 51 -11.72 -10.20 -3.62
C LEU A 51 -10.88 -9.62 -2.47
N ILE A 52 -9.56 -9.78 -2.52
CA ILE A 52 -8.63 -9.23 -1.52
C ILE A 52 -8.60 -7.71 -1.64
N VAL A 53 -8.42 -7.18 -2.85
CA VAL A 53 -8.35 -5.74 -3.09
C VAL A 53 -9.68 -5.05 -2.75
N ASP A 54 -10.81 -5.71 -2.97
CA ASP A 54 -12.16 -5.23 -2.55
C ASP A 54 -12.33 -5.11 -1.03
N GLN A 55 -11.46 -5.72 -0.22
CA GLN A 55 -11.43 -5.48 1.22
C GLN A 55 -10.61 -4.27 1.60
N LEU A 56 -9.74 -3.79 0.71
CA LEU A 56 -8.81 -2.69 0.98
C LEU A 56 -9.29 -1.36 0.39
N ARG A 57 -10.06 -1.41 -0.70
CA ARG A 57 -10.64 -0.22 -1.34
C ARG A 57 -11.88 0.29 -0.62
N LEU A 58 -12.05 1.62 -0.63
CA LEU A 58 -13.25 2.28 -0.14
C LEU A 58 -14.45 1.99 -1.07
N PRO A 59 -15.51 1.31 -0.60
CA PRO A 59 -16.69 1.07 -1.41
C PRO A 59 -17.49 2.37 -1.60
N ALA A 60 -18.05 2.56 -2.81
CA ALA A 60 -18.87 3.73 -3.12
C ALA A 60 -20.23 3.72 -2.40
N ALA A 61 -20.78 2.53 -2.13
CA ALA A 61 -22.04 2.37 -1.43
C ALA A 61 -21.84 2.43 0.09
N LEU A 62 -22.53 3.37 0.76
CA LEU A 62 -22.48 3.50 2.22
C LEU A 62 -22.94 2.23 2.95
N GLY A 63 -23.90 1.49 2.40
CA GLY A 63 -24.33 0.21 2.99
C GLY A 63 -23.20 -0.82 3.07
N THR A 64 -22.35 -0.89 2.03
CA THR A 64 -21.18 -1.76 1.99
C THR A 64 -20.02 -1.21 2.82
N PHE A 65 -19.94 0.11 3.00
CA PHE A 65 -18.95 0.73 3.87
C PHE A 65 -19.15 0.34 5.34
N ILE A 66 -20.40 0.28 5.81
CA ILE A 66 -20.72 -0.10 7.20
C ILE A 66 -20.20 -1.49 7.55
N THR A 67 -20.17 -2.41 6.59
CA THR A 67 -19.65 -3.77 6.80
C THR A 67 -18.14 -3.87 6.65
N LYS A 68 -17.47 -2.82 6.13
CA LYS A 68 -16.02 -2.75 5.92
C LYS A 68 -15.44 -1.39 6.38
N PRO A 69 -15.58 -1.00 7.65
CA PRO A 69 -15.19 0.34 8.12
C PRO A 69 -13.68 0.60 8.03
N TRP A 70 -12.85 -0.45 8.05
CA TRP A 70 -11.39 -0.35 7.90
C TRP A 70 -10.96 0.22 6.55
N THR A 71 -11.83 0.16 5.53
CA THR A 71 -11.57 0.71 4.19
C THR A 71 -11.31 2.21 4.19
N MET A 72 -11.77 2.93 5.22
CA MET A 72 -11.44 4.35 5.41
C MET A 72 -9.93 4.58 5.58
N ILE A 73 -9.22 3.65 6.24
CA ILE A 73 -7.78 3.77 6.49
C ILE A 73 -7.00 3.03 5.40
N THR A 74 -7.37 1.79 5.08
CA THR A 74 -6.61 0.96 4.13
C THR A 74 -6.59 1.56 2.73
N TYR A 75 -7.61 2.31 2.36
CA TYR A 75 -7.68 3.00 1.07
C TYR A 75 -6.50 3.95 0.85
N PHE A 76 -6.05 4.68 1.88
CA PHE A 76 -4.92 5.62 1.75
C PHE A 76 -3.61 4.93 1.38
N PHE A 77 -3.45 3.66 1.73
CA PHE A 77 -2.23 2.88 1.47
C PHE A 77 -2.36 1.96 0.25
N THR A 78 -3.56 1.79 -0.28
CA THR A 78 -3.84 0.85 -1.37
C THR A 78 -3.72 1.55 -2.72
N HIS A 79 -2.65 1.23 -3.45
CA HIS A 79 -2.38 1.75 -4.78
C HIS A 79 -2.31 0.60 -5.78
N GLU A 80 -2.87 0.80 -6.98
CA GLU A 80 -2.89 -0.24 -8.02
C GLU A 80 -1.99 0.05 -9.21
N ASP A 81 -1.78 1.34 -9.50
CA ASP A 81 -1.02 1.79 -10.64
C ASP A 81 0.32 2.37 -10.17
N VAL A 82 1.39 1.97 -10.87
CA VAL A 82 2.77 2.39 -10.58
C VAL A 82 2.91 3.92 -10.63
N PHE A 83 2.30 4.58 -11.61
CA PHE A 83 2.35 6.04 -11.71
C PHE A 83 1.57 6.72 -10.59
N HIS A 84 0.48 6.13 -10.12
CA HIS A 84 -0.34 6.72 -9.05
C HIS A 84 0.44 6.78 -7.75
N ILE A 85 1.09 5.68 -7.37
CA ILE A 85 1.96 5.68 -6.18
C ILE A 85 3.17 6.60 -6.37
N LEU A 86 3.81 6.60 -7.55
CA LEU A 86 4.96 7.45 -7.82
C LEU A 86 4.65 8.93 -7.57
N PHE A 87 3.57 9.44 -8.16
CA PHE A 87 3.19 10.84 -7.98
C PHE A 87 2.68 11.14 -6.57
N ASN A 88 2.03 10.18 -5.90
CA ASN A 88 1.64 10.35 -4.50
C ASN A 88 2.86 10.56 -3.59
N MET A 89 3.91 9.75 -3.76
CA MET A 89 5.14 9.89 -2.97
C MET A 89 5.91 11.17 -3.31
N LEU A 90 5.93 11.59 -4.59
CA LEU A 90 6.54 12.86 -4.98
C LEU A 90 5.80 14.06 -4.38
N PHE A 91 4.46 14.04 -4.40
CA PHE A 91 3.65 15.10 -3.81
C PHE A 91 3.76 15.15 -2.29
N LEU A 92 3.90 13.99 -1.62
CA LEU A 92 4.13 13.96 -0.18
C LEU A 92 5.48 14.56 0.21
N TYR A 93 6.49 14.49 -0.65
CA TYR A 93 7.86 14.95 -0.35
C TYR A 93 8.09 16.44 -0.65
N TRP A 94 7.31 17.05 -1.53
CA TRP A 94 7.45 18.45 -1.96
C TRP A 94 6.40 19.35 -1.31
#